data_AF-A0A3R6SQG6-F1
#
_entry.id   AF-A0A3R6SQG6-F1
#
_cell.length_a   1.000
_cell.length_b   1.000
_cell.length_c   1.000
_cell.angle_alpha   90.00
_cell.angle_beta   90.00
_cell.angle_gamma   90.00
#
_symmetry.space_group_name_H-M   'P 1'
#
loop_
_entity.id
_entity.type
_entity.pdbx_description
1 polymer ?
#
loop_
_entity_poly.entity_id
_entity_poly.type
_entity_poly.pdbx_seq_one_letter_code
_entity_poly.pdbx_strand_id
1 'polypeptide(L)'
;MLKIGDLLGGKYRILSVVGRGGMSTVYLARNERANKNWAVKEVRKSGVNQDQVVEQSLLTEVEIMKHLNNPHLPSIIDVIDIDDTFVIVMDFVEGNSLEKVLEHGSVSEIQVIDLAKQLCDVLLYLHSCNPPIIYRDMKPANIVLRPDGVVMLLDFGTAKEYKYDESGDATTCLGTRGYAAPEQYGGHGRTDARTDIYCLGATLYHLVTGKHPSSEPYMKPVRKINPKLSEGLEKIIQKCTRQNPEERYQSCGELKFDLDHVEEIGRKAQRKRSRNLGLFFGAVLMAVSGIAGMTGFKIAVSNETRSSYDYYISQGDAVAEDDKEQELSEKTEIYKQAIQVEPARSEAYRHLLDTIIQDNRIDIKEIQAMQTLLGQMLEGNPAQNYFQKRNEKEFDEFAYDLGVNYYLYCTDNGKSLSLEWLKYAADSTTLSKEKRGTAESLRTIAKSHGELTKKVNSEYTYTEYWTDLNGLVQDDLVTNAGYYIALGIYRYTAGEIKSKINKFKAQGGIEKAEIEQLLDRIEQGTAQIETENNLDEEDQKLMEEIRNQVKGARDMTAMAYGA
;
A
#
# COMPACT_ATOMS: atom_id res chain seq x y z
N MET A 1 -42.85 -40.11 -47.33
CA MET A 1 -41.46 -40.48 -47.67
C MET A 1 -41.14 -39.92 -49.02
N LEU A 2 -40.28 -38.91 -49.02
CA LEU A 2 -39.74 -38.30 -50.23
C LEU A 2 -38.94 -39.34 -51.03
N LYS A 3 -39.07 -39.28 -52.36
CA LYS A 3 -38.36 -40.12 -53.31
C LYS A 3 -37.22 -39.34 -53.96
N ILE A 4 -36.17 -40.06 -54.35
CA ILE A 4 -35.09 -39.48 -55.14
C ILE A 4 -35.68 -38.94 -56.45
N GLY A 5 -35.36 -37.70 -56.77
CA GLY A 5 -35.89 -36.97 -57.92
C GLY A 5 -37.06 -36.02 -57.61
N ASP A 6 -37.72 -36.15 -56.45
CA ASP A 6 -38.81 -35.27 -56.04
C ASP A 6 -38.34 -33.80 -55.95
N LEU A 7 -39.20 -32.87 -56.36
CA LEU A 7 -38.94 -31.42 -56.31
C LEU A 7 -39.78 -30.77 -55.20
N LEU A 8 -39.17 -30.60 -54.04
CA LEU A 8 -39.79 -30.01 -52.85
C LEU A 8 -39.91 -28.48 -53.00
N GLY A 9 -41.10 -27.94 -52.73
CA GLY A 9 -41.39 -26.49 -52.78
C GLY A 9 -41.09 -25.85 -54.14
N GLY A 10 -41.01 -26.63 -55.22
CA GLY A 10 -40.62 -26.17 -56.56
C GLY A 10 -39.16 -25.71 -56.69
N LYS A 11 -38.30 -26.01 -55.71
CA LYS A 11 -36.92 -25.47 -55.64
C LYS A 11 -35.85 -26.50 -55.27
N TYR A 12 -36.16 -27.48 -54.41
CA TYR A 12 -35.18 -28.40 -53.87
C TYR A 12 -35.37 -29.81 -54.43
N ARG A 13 -34.44 -30.27 -55.27
CA ARG A 13 -34.48 -31.62 -55.84
C ARG A 13 -33.78 -32.61 -54.90
N ILE A 14 -34.49 -33.67 -54.50
CA ILE A 14 -33.93 -34.75 -53.66
C ILE A 14 -32.95 -35.60 -54.47
N LEU A 15 -31.70 -35.71 -54.01
CA LEU A 15 -30.61 -36.43 -54.69
C LEU A 15 -30.34 -37.81 -54.09
N SER A 16 -30.21 -37.90 -52.77
CA SER A 16 -29.89 -39.15 -52.07
C SER A 16 -30.31 -39.11 -50.61
N VAL A 17 -30.32 -40.27 -49.95
CA VAL A 17 -30.53 -40.38 -48.50
C VAL A 17 -29.16 -40.26 -47.82
N VAL A 18 -29.05 -39.35 -46.86
CA VAL A 18 -27.82 -39.12 -46.05
C VAL A 18 -27.88 -39.94 -44.77
N GLY A 19 -29.06 -40.06 -44.15
CA GLY A 19 -29.24 -40.82 -42.92
C GLY A 19 -30.70 -41.14 -42.65
N ARG A 20 -30.94 -42.22 -41.92
CA ARG A 20 -32.27 -42.64 -41.43
C ARG A 20 -32.20 -42.78 -39.92
N GLY A 21 -33.03 -42.02 -39.20
CA GLY A 21 -33.24 -42.13 -37.75
C GLY A 21 -34.65 -42.60 -37.44
N GLY A 22 -34.97 -42.85 -36.17
CA GLY A 22 -36.22 -43.51 -35.75
C GLY A 22 -37.50 -42.95 -36.39
N MET A 23 -37.73 -41.62 -36.29
CA MET A 23 -38.92 -40.95 -36.82
C MET A 23 -38.61 -39.96 -37.97
N SER A 24 -37.34 -39.85 -38.39
CA SER A 24 -36.88 -38.86 -39.36
C SER A 24 -35.94 -39.46 -40.42
N THR A 25 -35.98 -38.91 -41.62
CA THR A 25 -35.04 -39.24 -42.71
C THR A 25 -34.40 -37.96 -43.23
N VAL A 26 -33.07 -37.95 -43.32
CA VAL A 26 -32.30 -36.81 -43.83
C VAL A 26 -31.85 -37.13 -45.25
N TYR A 27 -32.18 -36.23 -46.18
CA TYR A 27 -31.87 -36.31 -47.59
C TYR A 27 -30.88 -35.22 -47.98
N LEU A 28 -30.01 -35.53 -48.95
CA LEU A 28 -29.26 -34.53 -49.68
C LEU A 28 -30.16 -34.00 -50.79
N ALA A 29 -30.33 -32.69 -50.85
CA ALA A 29 -31.07 -32.02 -51.92
C ALA A 29 -30.22 -30.94 -52.56
N ARG A 30 -30.53 -30.58 -53.82
CA ARG A 30 -29.92 -29.44 -54.50
C ARG A 30 -30.98 -28.40 -54.82
N ASN A 31 -30.72 -27.16 -54.44
CA ASN A 31 -31.56 -26.06 -54.90
C ASN A 31 -31.23 -25.78 -56.38
N GLU A 32 -32.21 -25.96 -57.27
CA GLU A 32 -31.96 -25.88 -58.71
C GLU A 32 -31.62 -24.46 -59.19
N ARG A 33 -32.07 -23.43 -58.48
CA ARG A 33 -31.81 -22.03 -58.83
C ARG A 33 -30.46 -21.54 -58.31
N ALA A 34 -30.17 -21.84 -57.05
CA ALA A 34 -28.93 -21.40 -56.38
C ALA A 34 -27.75 -22.34 -56.61
N ASN A 35 -27.99 -23.53 -57.17
CA ASN A 35 -26.98 -24.54 -57.44
C ASN A 35 -26.19 -25.01 -56.19
N LYS A 36 -26.78 -24.89 -55.00
CA LYS A 36 -26.19 -25.25 -53.70
C LYS A 36 -26.87 -26.51 -53.13
N ASN A 37 -26.08 -27.34 -52.45
CA ASN A 37 -26.55 -28.52 -51.73
C ASN A 37 -27.12 -28.13 -50.35
N TRP A 38 -28.21 -28.81 -49.97
CA TRP A 38 -28.97 -28.62 -48.74
C TRP A 38 -29.28 -29.97 -48.10
N ALA A 39 -29.41 -30.00 -46.78
CA ALA A 39 -29.95 -31.13 -46.06
C ALA A 39 -31.47 -30.94 -45.88
N VAL A 40 -32.23 -31.98 -46.16
CA VAL A 40 -33.69 -32.00 -46.03
C VAL A 40 -34.07 -33.07 -45.03
N LYS A 41 -34.50 -32.67 -43.82
CA LYS A 41 -34.97 -33.58 -42.76
C LYS A 41 -36.49 -33.72 -42.87
N GLU A 42 -36.96 -34.88 -43.32
CA GLU A 42 -38.37 -35.28 -43.32
C GLU A 42 -38.70 -35.95 -41.98
N VAL A 43 -39.71 -35.45 -41.26
CA VAL A 43 -40.19 -36.01 -39.99
C VAL A 43 -41.68 -36.32 -40.10
N ARG A 44 -42.10 -37.53 -39.71
CA ARG A 44 -43.50 -37.98 -39.85
C ARG A 44 -44.38 -37.55 -38.67
N LYS A 45 -45.57 -37.02 -38.97
CA LYS A 45 -46.67 -36.74 -38.03
C LYS A 45 -47.45 -38.03 -37.66
N SER A 46 -47.53 -39.03 -38.53
CA SER A 46 -48.37 -40.22 -38.30
C SER A 46 -47.81 -41.29 -37.32
N GLY A 47 -46.65 -41.03 -36.70
CA GLY A 47 -46.17 -41.78 -35.52
C GLY A 47 -46.62 -41.18 -34.17
N VAL A 48 -47.35 -40.05 -34.21
CA VAL A 48 -47.69 -39.18 -33.07
C VAL A 48 -49.03 -39.56 -32.41
N ASN A 49 -49.71 -40.62 -32.87
CA ASN A 49 -51.06 -40.99 -32.42
C ASN A 49 -51.17 -41.57 -30.99
N GLN A 50 -50.28 -41.19 -30.07
CA GLN A 50 -50.54 -41.24 -28.62
C GLN A 50 -49.69 -40.28 -27.78
N ASP A 51 -48.73 -39.53 -28.35
CA ASP A 51 -47.82 -38.68 -27.58
C ASP A 51 -47.79 -37.23 -28.14
N GLN A 52 -48.63 -36.35 -27.58
CA GLN A 52 -48.58 -34.88 -27.82
C GLN A 52 -47.15 -34.29 -27.61
N VAL A 53 -46.32 -35.01 -26.86
CA VAL A 53 -44.93 -34.66 -26.53
C VAL A 53 -44.01 -34.63 -27.77
N VAL A 54 -44.24 -35.50 -28.77
CA VAL A 54 -43.35 -35.63 -29.95
C VAL A 54 -43.59 -34.53 -30.98
N GLU A 55 -44.85 -34.12 -31.17
CA GLU A 55 -45.20 -32.98 -32.03
C GLU A 55 -44.66 -31.68 -31.43
N GLN A 56 -44.84 -31.51 -30.11
CA GLN A 56 -44.31 -30.37 -29.38
C GLN A 56 -42.78 -30.32 -29.40
N SER A 57 -42.07 -31.46 -29.29
CA SER A 57 -40.60 -31.47 -29.34
C SER A 57 -40.05 -31.06 -30.71
N LEU A 58 -40.72 -31.44 -31.80
CA LEU A 58 -40.30 -31.08 -33.16
C LEU A 58 -40.53 -29.60 -33.48
N LEU A 59 -41.70 -29.07 -33.11
CA LEU A 59 -41.97 -27.63 -33.23
C LEU A 59 -41.00 -26.80 -32.38
N THR A 60 -40.65 -27.31 -31.20
CA THR A 60 -39.63 -26.71 -30.33
C THR A 60 -38.23 -26.76 -30.96
N GLU A 61 -37.83 -27.87 -31.59
CA GLU A 61 -36.55 -27.99 -32.31
C GLU A 61 -36.41 -26.90 -33.39
N VAL A 62 -37.43 -26.78 -34.23
CA VAL A 62 -37.48 -25.78 -35.31
C VAL A 62 -37.43 -24.37 -34.74
N GLU A 63 -38.21 -24.09 -33.70
CA GLU A 63 -38.30 -22.74 -33.13
C GLU A 63 -36.99 -22.31 -32.45
N ILE A 64 -36.32 -23.23 -31.75
CA ILE A 64 -34.99 -23.02 -31.20
C ILE A 64 -34.02 -22.68 -32.33
N MET A 65 -33.92 -23.55 -33.35
CA MET A 65 -32.92 -23.41 -34.40
C MET A 65 -33.08 -22.16 -35.27
N LYS A 66 -34.30 -21.62 -35.45
CA LYS A 66 -34.53 -20.35 -36.19
C LYS A 66 -33.79 -19.16 -35.59
N HIS A 67 -33.58 -19.17 -34.27
CA HIS A 67 -33.00 -18.04 -33.54
C HIS A 67 -31.51 -18.21 -33.27
N LEU A 68 -30.90 -19.31 -33.71
CA LEU A 68 -29.49 -19.59 -33.51
C LEU A 68 -28.66 -19.13 -34.70
N ASN A 69 -27.56 -18.44 -34.40
CA ASN A 69 -26.56 -18.01 -35.36
C ASN A 69 -25.17 -18.27 -34.78
N ASN A 70 -24.58 -19.39 -35.16
CA ASN A 70 -23.25 -19.81 -34.69
C ASN A 70 -22.53 -20.61 -35.80
N PRO A 71 -21.23 -20.40 -36.01
CA PRO A 71 -20.48 -21.06 -37.09
C PRO A 71 -20.41 -22.59 -36.97
N HIS A 72 -20.71 -23.16 -35.81
CA HIS A 72 -20.72 -24.60 -35.56
C HIS A 72 -22.13 -25.21 -35.60
N LEU A 73 -23.16 -24.43 -35.99
CA LEU A 73 -24.54 -24.88 -36.11
C LEU A 73 -25.04 -24.72 -37.55
N PRO A 74 -25.78 -25.70 -38.10
CA PRO A 74 -26.41 -25.54 -39.40
C PRO A 74 -27.56 -24.52 -39.33
N SER A 75 -27.66 -23.63 -40.32
CA SER A 75 -28.78 -22.68 -40.39
C SER A 75 -30.01 -23.34 -41.02
N ILE A 76 -31.19 -23.10 -40.45
CA ILE A 76 -32.47 -23.44 -41.09
C ILE A 76 -32.80 -22.37 -42.13
N ILE A 77 -33.20 -22.83 -43.31
CA ILE A 77 -33.54 -21.97 -44.46
C ILE A 77 -35.04 -21.96 -44.71
N ASP A 78 -35.66 -23.14 -44.62
CA ASP A 78 -37.07 -23.30 -44.96
C ASP A 78 -37.69 -24.41 -44.10
N VAL A 79 -38.96 -24.24 -43.78
CA VAL A 79 -39.76 -25.24 -43.07
C VAL A 79 -41.05 -25.40 -43.84
N ILE A 80 -41.25 -26.59 -44.40
CA ILE A 80 -42.35 -26.89 -45.30
C ILE A 80 -43.24 -27.92 -44.61
N ASP A 81 -44.49 -27.55 -44.40
CA ASP A 81 -45.52 -28.45 -43.90
C ASP A 81 -46.23 -29.14 -45.08
N ILE A 82 -46.13 -30.47 -45.15
CA ILE A 82 -46.73 -31.28 -46.23
C ILE A 82 -47.50 -32.44 -45.60
N ASP A 83 -48.83 -32.39 -45.68
CA ASP A 83 -49.76 -33.42 -45.21
C ASP A 83 -49.41 -33.90 -43.77
N ASP A 84 -48.97 -35.16 -43.66
CA ASP A 84 -48.55 -35.84 -42.43
C ASP A 84 -47.03 -35.75 -42.17
N THR A 85 -46.33 -34.75 -42.71
CA THR A 85 -44.88 -34.59 -42.53
C THR A 85 -44.45 -33.14 -42.38
N PHE A 86 -43.47 -32.90 -41.50
CA PHE A 86 -42.70 -31.67 -41.50
C PHE A 86 -41.40 -31.89 -42.24
N VAL A 87 -41.04 -30.94 -43.10
CA VAL A 87 -39.81 -30.97 -43.88
C VAL A 87 -38.97 -29.74 -43.58
N ILE A 88 -37.79 -29.96 -43.01
CA ILE A 88 -36.87 -28.88 -42.62
C ILE A 88 -35.71 -28.86 -43.60
N VAL A 89 -35.52 -27.72 -44.26
CA VAL A 89 -34.39 -27.46 -45.16
C VAL A 89 -33.33 -26.68 -44.40
N MET A 90 -32.14 -27.24 -44.29
CA MET A 90 -31.01 -26.67 -43.53
C MET A 90 -29.70 -26.83 -44.29
N ASP A 91 -28.65 -26.11 -43.85
CA ASP A 91 -27.31 -26.26 -44.43
C ASP A 91 -26.87 -27.73 -44.48
N PHE A 92 -26.38 -28.16 -45.64
CA PHE A 92 -25.72 -29.45 -45.76
C PHE A 92 -24.30 -29.36 -45.22
N VAL A 93 -24.02 -30.12 -44.17
CA VAL A 93 -22.67 -30.21 -43.60
C VAL A 93 -21.91 -31.36 -44.25
N GLU A 94 -20.86 -31.02 -45.00
CA GLU A 94 -19.93 -31.99 -45.55
C GLU A 94 -18.92 -32.45 -44.48
N GLY A 95 -18.79 -33.76 -44.26
CA GLY A 95 -17.88 -34.32 -43.27
C GLY A 95 -18.28 -35.72 -42.83
N ASN A 96 -17.61 -36.23 -41.80
CA ASN A 96 -17.98 -37.50 -41.15
C ASN A 96 -18.44 -37.22 -39.72
N SER A 97 -19.47 -37.94 -39.25
CA SER A 97 -19.80 -37.93 -37.82
C SER A 97 -18.61 -38.46 -37.01
N LEU A 98 -18.43 -37.98 -35.78
CA LEU A 98 -17.40 -38.50 -34.90
C LEU A 98 -17.64 -39.98 -34.56
N GLU A 99 -18.88 -40.46 -34.64
CA GLU A 99 -19.20 -41.89 -34.58
C GLU A 99 -18.51 -42.68 -35.70
N LYS A 100 -18.56 -42.18 -36.94
CA LYS A 100 -17.87 -42.80 -38.08
C LYS A 100 -16.34 -42.64 -37.99
N VAL A 101 -15.86 -41.56 -37.38
CA VAL A 101 -14.43 -41.42 -37.06
C VAL A 101 -13.99 -42.52 -36.10
N LEU A 102 -14.81 -42.85 -35.10
CA LEU A 102 -14.52 -43.90 -34.11
C LEU A 102 -14.47 -45.32 -34.69
N GLU A 103 -15.09 -45.58 -35.84
CA GLU A 103 -14.92 -46.85 -36.58
C GLU A 103 -13.45 -47.12 -36.96
N HIS A 104 -12.65 -46.06 -37.09
CA HIS A 104 -11.23 -46.14 -37.41
C HIS A 104 -10.33 -46.20 -36.16
N GLY A 105 -10.92 -46.20 -34.96
CA GLY A 105 -10.23 -46.25 -33.67
C GLY A 105 -10.35 -44.96 -32.85
N SER A 106 -9.59 -44.90 -31.76
CA SER A 106 -9.55 -43.74 -30.87
C SER A 106 -8.90 -42.52 -31.54
N VAL A 107 -9.41 -41.33 -31.21
CA VAL A 107 -8.88 -40.05 -31.67
C VAL A 107 -7.70 -39.60 -30.80
N SER A 108 -6.71 -38.93 -31.39
CA SER A 108 -5.54 -38.43 -30.67
C SER A 108 -5.93 -37.38 -29.62
N GLU A 109 -5.19 -37.33 -28.50
CA GLU A 109 -5.46 -36.38 -27.42
C GLU A 109 -5.50 -34.93 -27.88
N ILE A 110 -4.54 -34.52 -28.73
CA ILE A 110 -4.47 -33.15 -29.27
C ILE A 110 -5.76 -32.82 -30.04
N GLN A 111 -6.16 -33.70 -30.95
CA GLN A 111 -7.40 -33.51 -31.71
C GLN A 111 -8.62 -33.49 -30.80
N VAL A 112 -8.72 -34.39 -29.81
CA VAL A 112 -9.87 -34.37 -28.89
C VAL A 112 -9.94 -33.08 -28.08
N ILE A 113 -8.80 -32.53 -27.64
CA ILE A 113 -8.75 -31.25 -26.95
C ILE A 113 -9.26 -30.13 -27.87
N ASP A 114 -8.81 -30.09 -29.13
CA ASP A 114 -9.25 -29.07 -30.09
C ASP A 114 -10.75 -29.18 -30.41
N LEU A 115 -11.26 -30.40 -30.60
CA LEU A 115 -12.70 -30.67 -30.79
C LEU A 115 -13.49 -30.23 -29.54
N ALA A 116 -13.00 -30.55 -28.34
CA ALA A 116 -13.65 -30.20 -27.08
C ALA A 116 -13.78 -28.68 -26.91
N LYS A 117 -12.73 -27.92 -27.25
CA LYS A 117 -12.75 -26.45 -27.18
C LYS A 117 -13.81 -25.85 -28.09
N GLN A 118 -13.90 -26.33 -29.34
CA GLN A 118 -14.95 -25.87 -30.26
C GLN A 118 -16.34 -26.22 -29.72
N LEU A 119 -16.55 -27.44 -29.20
CA LEU A 119 -17.82 -27.84 -28.60
C LEU A 119 -18.18 -27.02 -27.35
N CYS A 120 -17.19 -26.65 -26.53
CA CYS A 120 -17.39 -25.72 -25.42
C CYS A 120 -17.86 -24.35 -25.91
N ASP A 121 -17.33 -23.84 -27.02
CA ASP A 121 -17.77 -22.56 -27.60
C ASP A 121 -19.22 -22.60 -28.06
N VAL A 122 -19.66 -23.71 -28.69
CA VAL A 122 -21.07 -23.90 -29.08
C VAL A 122 -21.99 -23.99 -27.86
N LEU A 123 -21.62 -24.82 -26.89
CA LEU A 123 -22.43 -24.99 -25.69
C LEU A 123 -22.52 -23.70 -24.88
N LEU A 124 -21.40 -22.95 -24.76
CA LEU A 124 -21.40 -21.65 -24.10
C LEU A 124 -22.34 -20.67 -24.81
N TYR A 125 -22.36 -20.67 -26.14
CA TYR A 125 -23.31 -19.87 -26.92
C TYR A 125 -24.77 -20.26 -26.60
N LEU A 126 -25.11 -21.55 -26.64
CA LEU A 126 -26.47 -22.03 -26.32
C LEU A 126 -26.88 -21.68 -24.88
N HIS A 127 -25.97 -21.85 -23.93
CA HIS A 127 -26.21 -21.53 -22.51
C HIS A 127 -26.35 -20.02 -22.27
N SER A 128 -25.85 -19.17 -23.17
CA SER A 128 -25.97 -17.71 -23.10
C SER A 128 -27.25 -17.14 -23.72
N CYS A 129 -28.02 -17.96 -24.45
CA CYS A 129 -29.31 -17.56 -24.99
C CYS A 129 -30.29 -17.16 -23.86
N ASN A 130 -31.31 -16.36 -24.18
CA ASN A 130 -32.35 -15.98 -23.23
C ASN A 130 -33.74 -16.35 -23.79
N PRO A 131 -34.39 -17.41 -23.27
CA PRO A 131 -33.92 -18.29 -22.20
C PRO A 131 -32.72 -19.19 -22.60
N PRO A 132 -31.89 -19.66 -21.63
CA PRO A 132 -30.77 -20.56 -21.93
C PRO A 132 -31.23 -21.85 -22.59
N ILE A 133 -30.50 -22.35 -23.58
CA ILE A 133 -30.84 -23.59 -24.28
C ILE A 133 -29.92 -24.70 -23.79
N ILE A 134 -30.49 -25.78 -23.23
CA ILE A 134 -29.75 -26.97 -22.80
C ILE A 134 -29.88 -28.04 -23.89
N TYR A 135 -28.75 -28.56 -24.38
CA TYR A 135 -28.69 -29.40 -25.58
C TYR A 135 -29.08 -30.87 -25.32
N ARG A 136 -28.62 -31.45 -24.20
CA ARG A 136 -29.01 -32.75 -23.60
C ARG A 136 -28.68 -34.03 -24.37
N ASP A 137 -28.12 -33.98 -25.58
CA ASP A 137 -27.77 -35.20 -26.34
C ASP A 137 -26.40 -35.09 -27.04
N MET A 138 -25.39 -34.59 -26.31
CA MET A 138 -24.00 -34.58 -26.78
C MET A 138 -23.46 -36.01 -26.89
N LYS A 139 -23.20 -36.45 -28.13
CA LYS A 139 -22.67 -37.77 -28.48
C LYS A 139 -21.97 -37.74 -29.85
N PRO A 140 -21.07 -38.69 -30.16
CA PRO A 140 -20.34 -38.71 -31.43
C PRO A 140 -21.21 -38.73 -32.70
N ALA A 141 -22.42 -39.30 -32.64
CA ALA A 141 -23.33 -39.36 -33.78
C ALA A 141 -23.89 -37.98 -34.19
N ASN A 142 -23.99 -37.04 -33.25
CA ASN A 142 -24.56 -35.71 -33.47
C ASN A 142 -23.48 -34.65 -33.76
N ILE A 143 -22.22 -35.03 -33.86
CA ILE A 143 -21.10 -34.12 -34.10
C ILE A 143 -20.45 -34.51 -35.42
N VAL A 144 -20.45 -33.61 -36.40
CA VAL A 144 -19.78 -33.82 -37.68
C VAL A 144 -18.45 -33.07 -37.72
N LEU A 145 -17.39 -33.80 -38.03
CA LEU A 145 -16.08 -33.23 -38.33
C LEU A 145 -15.98 -32.94 -39.83
N ARG A 146 -15.88 -31.65 -40.15
CA ARG A 146 -15.68 -31.18 -41.52
C ARG A 146 -14.23 -31.38 -41.97
N PRO A 147 -13.95 -31.46 -43.28
CA PRO A 147 -12.59 -31.61 -43.80
C PRO A 147 -11.62 -30.49 -43.41
N ASP A 148 -12.13 -29.30 -43.09
CA ASP A 148 -11.36 -28.14 -42.63
C ASP A 148 -11.06 -28.16 -41.11
N GLY A 149 -11.47 -29.22 -40.39
CA GLY A 149 -11.24 -29.40 -38.96
C GLY A 149 -12.28 -28.72 -38.05
N VAL A 150 -13.32 -28.12 -38.63
CA VAL A 150 -14.42 -27.49 -37.88
C VAL A 150 -15.45 -28.54 -37.46
N VAL A 151 -15.88 -28.50 -36.21
CA VAL A 151 -17.00 -29.32 -35.72
C VAL A 151 -18.34 -28.64 -35.99
N MET A 152 -19.33 -29.42 -36.38
CA MET A 152 -20.72 -28.99 -36.49
C MET A 152 -21.57 -29.84 -35.56
N LEU A 153 -22.35 -29.18 -34.71
CA LEU A 153 -23.32 -29.85 -33.84
C LEU A 153 -24.67 -29.91 -34.56
N LEU A 154 -25.23 -31.13 -34.66
CA LEU A 154 -26.46 -31.43 -35.39
C LEU A 154 -27.52 -31.99 -34.43
N ASP A 155 -28.79 -31.89 -34.82
CA ASP A 155 -29.96 -32.52 -34.17
C ASP A 155 -30.31 -31.96 -32.78
N PHE A 156 -31.31 -31.07 -32.74
CA PHE A 156 -31.79 -30.40 -31.52
C PHE A 156 -33.05 -31.06 -30.97
N GLY A 157 -33.41 -32.27 -31.43
CA GLY A 157 -34.67 -32.94 -31.08
C GLY A 157 -34.88 -33.23 -29.59
N THR A 158 -33.81 -33.15 -28.79
CA THR A 158 -33.86 -33.29 -27.32
C THR A 158 -33.50 -31.99 -26.60
N ALA A 159 -33.23 -30.89 -27.30
CA ALA A 159 -32.90 -29.60 -26.70
C ALA A 159 -34.12 -28.98 -26.00
N LYS A 160 -33.89 -28.12 -25.01
CA LYS A 160 -34.96 -27.41 -24.30
C LYS A 160 -34.52 -26.03 -23.81
N GLU A 161 -35.41 -25.06 -23.94
CA GLU A 161 -35.29 -23.77 -23.27
C GLU A 161 -35.46 -23.92 -21.75
N TYR A 162 -34.54 -23.37 -20.99
CA TYR A 162 -34.58 -23.38 -19.54
C TYR A 162 -35.71 -22.46 -19.04
N LYS A 163 -36.81 -23.05 -18.57
CA LYS A 163 -37.92 -22.32 -17.92
C LYS A 163 -37.77 -22.39 -16.40
N TYR A 164 -37.64 -21.24 -15.74
CA TYR A 164 -37.71 -21.14 -14.28
C TYR A 164 -39.18 -21.20 -13.85
N ASP A 165 -39.74 -22.41 -13.74
CA ASP A 165 -41.03 -22.60 -13.08
C ASP A 165 -40.83 -23.17 -11.67
N GLU A 166 -41.54 -22.60 -10.69
CA GLU A 166 -41.52 -22.97 -9.27
C GLU A 166 -42.21 -24.33 -9.00
N SER A 167 -42.88 -24.90 -10.00
CA SER A 167 -43.72 -26.11 -9.87
C SER A 167 -42.97 -27.45 -9.86
N GLY A 168 -41.64 -27.46 -9.90
CA GLY A 168 -40.85 -28.69 -9.67
C GLY A 168 -41.05 -29.80 -10.70
N ASP A 169 -41.41 -29.48 -11.94
CA ASP A 169 -41.69 -30.48 -12.97
C ASP A 169 -40.45 -31.36 -13.25
N ALA A 170 -40.59 -32.66 -12.98
CA ALA A 170 -39.54 -33.65 -13.14
C ALA A 170 -39.10 -33.77 -14.61
N THR A 171 -37.80 -33.88 -14.85
CA THR A 171 -37.22 -34.09 -16.18
C THR A 171 -37.79 -35.36 -16.82
N THR A 172 -38.47 -35.24 -17.97
CA THR A 172 -38.85 -36.38 -18.82
C THR A 172 -37.59 -37.16 -19.21
N CYS A 173 -37.60 -38.49 -19.06
CA CYS A 173 -36.46 -39.34 -19.41
C CYS A 173 -36.06 -39.16 -20.88
N LEU A 174 -35.00 -38.42 -21.16
CA LEU A 174 -34.55 -38.06 -22.51
C LEU A 174 -33.02 -38.11 -22.55
N GLY A 175 -32.45 -38.82 -23.54
CA GLY A 175 -31.01 -38.86 -23.80
C GLY A 175 -30.50 -40.25 -24.21
N THR A 176 -29.31 -40.30 -24.81
CA THR A 176 -28.72 -41.56 -25.31
C THR A 176 -27.99 -42.32 -24.20
N ARG A 177 -28.33 -43.61 -24.01
CA ARG A 177 -27.72 -44.48 -22.99
C ARG A 177 -26.19 -44.45 -23.07
N GLY A 178 -25.56 -44.17 -21.93
CA GLY A 178 -24.10 -44.06 -21.81
C GLY A 178 -23.56 -42.63 -21.93
N TYR A 179 -24.25 -41.73 -22.64
CA TYR A 179 -23.86 -40.32 -22.73
C TYR A 179 -24.73 -39.41 -21.86
N ALA A 180 -25.99 -39.77 -21.67
CA ALA A 180 -26.92 -39.01 -20.84
C ALA A 180 -26.45 -38.94 -19.38
N ALA A 181 -26.56 -37.74 -18.79
CA ALA A 181 -26.24 -37.48 -17.41
C ALA A 181 -27.22 -38.17 -16.44
N PRO A 182 -26.82 -38.47 -15.19
CA PRO A 182 -27.68 -39.14 -14.21
C PRO A 182 -29.05 -38.47 -14.02
N GLU A 183 -29.08 -37.13 -13.98
CA GLU A 183 -30.29 -36.33 -13.82
C GLU A 183 -31.28 -36.47 -14.99
N GLN A 184 -30.85 -36.98 -16.15
CA GLN A 184 -31.70 -37.20 -17.32
C GLN A 184 -32.51 -38.50 -17.26
N TYR A 185 -32.20 -39.44 -16.34
CA TYR A 185 -32.92 -40.71 -16.21
C TYR A 185 -34.13 -40.65 -15.25
N GLY A 186 -34.55 -39.43 -14.85
CA GLY A 186 -35.69 -39.19 -13.97
C GLY A 186 -35.35 -39.27 -12.46
N GLY A 187 -36.06 -38.49 -11.64
CA GLY A 187 -36.03 -38.56 -10.17
C GLY A 187 -34.82 -37.93 -9.43
N HIS A 188 -33.83 -37.39 -10.14
CA HIS A 188 -32.54 -36.96 -9.54
C HIS A 188 -32.17 -35.48 -9.74
N GLY A 189 -33.07 -34.64 -10.30
CA GLY A 189 -32.84 -33.20 -10.44
C GLY A 189 -33.34 -32.61 -11.76
N ARG A 190 -33.08 -31.31 -11.96
CA ARG A 190 -33.38 -30.55 -13.19
C ARG A 190 -32.16 -30.52 -14.10
N THR A 191 -32.35 -30.64 -15.41
CA THR A 191 -31.27 -30.47 -16.39
C THR A 191 -30.89 -29.01 -16.54
N ASP A 192 -29.59 -28.73 -16.49
CA ASP A 192 -29.00 -27.40 -16.69
C ASP A 192 -27.71 -27.50 -17.54
N ALA A 193 -26.93 -26.42 -17.64
CA ALA A 193 -25.69 -26.39 -18.41
C ALA A 193 -24.70 -27.52 -18.04
N ARG A 194 -24.73 -28.00 -16.80
CA ARG A 194 -23.84 -29.05 -16.27
C ARG A 194 -24.25 -30.44 -16.73
N THR A 195 -25.47 -30.59 -17.23
CA THR A 195 -25.92 -31.78 -17.96
C THR A 195 -25.14 -31.92 -19.28
N ASP A 196 -25.01 -30.84 -20.06
CA ASP A 196 -24.26 -30.84 -21.31
C ASP A 196 -22.76 -31.09 -21.09
N ILE A 197 -22.21 -30.56 -20.00
CA ILE A 197 -20.81 -30.81 -19.58
C ILE A 197 -20.57 -32.31 -19.31
N TYR A 198 -21.53 -32.99 -18.66
CA TYR A 198 -21.42 -34.44 -18.46
C TYR A 198 -21.43 -35.18 -19.80
N CYS A 199 -22.39 -34.88 -20.67
CA CYS A 199 -22.52 -35.53 -21.97
C CYS A 199 -21.28 -35.29 -22.85
N LEU A 200 -20.71 -34.08 -22.80
CA LEU A 200 -19.43 -33.77 -23.43
C LEU A 200 -18.32 -34.64 -22.82
N GLY A 201 -18.19 -34.70 -21.50
CA GLY A 201 -17.22 -35.57 -20.83
C GLY A 201 -17.30 -37.05 -21.26
N ALA A 202 -18.51 -37.59 -21.36
CA ALA A 202 -18.76 -38.94 -21.85
C ALA A 202 -18.37 -39.10 -23.34
N THR A 203 -18.61 -38.07 -24.15
CA THR A 203 -18.18 -38.03 -25.55
C THR A 203 -16.66 -38.01 -25.67
N LEU A 204 -15.97 -37.15 -24.92
CA LEU A 204 -14.50 -37.08 -24.90
C LEU A 204 -13.89 -38.40 -24.45
N TYR A 205 -14.48 -39.04 -23.43
CA TYR A 205 -14.10 -40.38 -22.99
C TYR A 205 -14.13 -41.38 -24.13
N HIS A 206 -15.23 -41.43 -24.89
CA HIS A 206 -15.36 -42.35 -26.02
C HIS A 206 -14.30 -42.04 -27.09
N LEU A 207 -14.10 -40.76 -27.43
CA LEU A 207 -13.14 -40.36 -28.44
C LEU A 207 -11.71 -40.81 -28.13
N VAL A 208 -11.22 -40.57 -26.90
CA VAL A 208 -9.82 -40.87 -26.53
C VAL A 208 -9.57 -42.34 -26.21
N THR A 209 -10.62 -43.10 -25.88
CA THR A 209 -10.49 -44.52 -25.52
C THR A 209 -10.93 -45.48 -26.63
N GLY A 210 -11.76 -45.03 -27.58
CA GLY A 210 -12.46 -45.87 -28.54
C GLY A 210 -13.49 -46.82 -27.90
N LYS A 211 -13.80 -46.66 -26.61
CA LYS A 211 -14.75 -47.53 -25.89
C LYS A 211 -16.04 -46.80 -25.59
N HIS A 212 -17.16 -47.44 -25.92
CA HIS A 212 -18.48 -46.90 -25.62
C HIS A 212 -18.63 -46.68 -24.11
N PRO A 213 -19.10 -45.51 -23.62
CA PRO A 213 -19.13 -45.22 -22.19
C PRO A 213 -19.98 -46.18 -21.34
N SER A 214 -20.97 -46.84 -21.95
CA SER A 214 -21.81 -47.86 -21.30
C SER A 214 -21.32 -49.30 -21.45
N SER A 215 -20.11 -49.52 -22.00
CA SER A 215 -19.58 -50.88 -22.17
C SER A 215 -19.29 -51.59 -20.83
N GLU A 216 -19.18 -50.80 -19.76
CA GLU A 216 -18.88 -51.23 -18.40
C GLU A 216 -19.85 -50.54 -17.42
N PRO A 217 -20.04 -51.06 -16.19
CA PRO A 217 -20.91 -50.43 -15.20
C PRO A 217 -20.49 -49.00 -14.80
N TYR A 218 -19.20 -48.68 -14.98
CA TYR A 218 -18.63 -47.36 -14.73
C TYR A 218 -17.50 -47.05 -15.72
N MET A 219 -17.32 -45.76 -16.05
CA MET A 219 -16.20 -45.30 -16.88
C MET A 219 -14.87 -45.52 -16.15
N LYS A 220 -14.01 -46.38 -16.69
CA LYS A 220 -12.65 -46.62 -16.16
C LYS A 220 -11.77 -45.41 -16.46
N PRO A 221 -10.85 -44.99 -15.56
CA PRO A 221 -9.92 -43.90 -15.84
C PRO A 221 -9.20 -44.07 -17.19
N VAL A 222 -9.18 -43.03 -18.02
CA VAL A 222 -8.68 -43.12 -19.41
C VAL A 222 -7.22 -43.57 -19.49
N ARG A 223 -6.39 -43.24 -18.49
CA ARG A 223 -4.98 -43.66 -18.45
C ARG A 223 -4.78 -45.12 -18.04
N LYS A 224 -5.82 -45.79 -17.50
CA LYS A 224 -5.80 -47.26 -17.37
C LYS A 224 -6.02 -47.96 -18.71
N ILE A 225 -6.64 -47.30 -19.67
CA ILE A 225 -6.87 -47.83 -21.03
C ILE A 225 -5.69 -47.45 -21.93
N ASN A 226 -5.29 -46.17 -21.91
CA ASN A 226 -4.14 -45.66 -22.65
C ASN A 226 -3.23 -44.83 -21.72
N PRO A 227 -2.15 -45.42 -21.16
CA PRO A 227 -1.24 -44.73 -20.25
C PRO A 227 -0.50 -43.53 -20.85
N LYS A 228 -0.50 -43.37 -22.18
CA LYS A 228 0.14 -42.24 -22.88
C LYS A 228 -0.66 -40.94 -22.78
N LEU A 229 -1.95 -40.99 -22.44
CA LEU A 229 -2.78 -39.80 -22.27
C LEU A 229 -2.28 -38.95 -21.08
N SER A 230 -2.41 -37.63 -21.20
CA SER A 230 -2.02 -36.71 -20.13
C SER A 230 -2.88 -36.89 -18.88
N GLU A 231 -2.28 -36.62 -17.72
CA GLU A 231 -3.01 -36.60 -16.45
C GLU A 231 -4.04 -35.46 -16.39
N GLY A 232 -3.77 -34.35 -17.09
CA GLY A 232 -4.71 -33.22 -17.16
C GLY A 232 -6.01 -33.64 -17.85
N LEU A 233 -5.93 -34.24 -19.03
CA LEU A 233 -7.09 -34.71 -19.77
C LEU A 233 -7.89 -35.76 -18.97
N GLU A 234 -7.22 -36.69 -18.29
CA GLU A 234 -7.89 -37.65 -17.41
C GLU A 234 -8.69 -36.97 -16.30
N LYS A 235 -8.12 -35.96 -15.63
CA LYS A 235 -8.79 -35.21 -14.57
C LYS A 235 -9.97 -34.39 -15.11
N ILE A 236 -9.82 -33.78 -16.28
CA ILE A 236 -10.90 -33.02 -16.93
C ILE A 236 -12.08 -33.93 -17.24
N ILE A 237 -11.85 -35.08 -17.90
CA ILE A 237 -12.91 -36.04 -18.22
C ILE A 237 -13.58 -36.53 -16.93
N GLN A 238 -12.81 -36.89 -15.91
CA GLN A 238 -13.35 -37.31 -14.61
C GLN A 238 -14.17 -36.23 -13.90
N LYS A 239 -13.79 -34.95 -13.99
CA LYS A 239 -14.54 -33.83 -13.42
C LYS A 239 -15.84 -33.59 -14.20
N CYS A 240 -15.81 -33.68 -15.53
CA CYS A 240 -17.01 -33.58 -16.36
C CYS A 240 -18.03 -34.69 -16.01
N THR A 241 -17.57 -35.92 -15.84
CA THR A 241 -18.43 -37.10 -15.64
C THR A 241 -18.72 -37.41 -14.17
N ARG A 242 -18.63 -36.42 -13.27
CA ARG A 242 -19.04 -36.60 -11.86
C ARG A 242 -20.53 -36.84 -11.76
N GLN A 243 -20.94 -37.72 -10.86
CA GLN A 243 -22.36 -38.06 -10.68
C GLN A 243 -23.14 -36.85 -10.18
N ASN A 244 -22.63 -36.15 -9.17
CA ASN A 244 -23.20 -34.92 -8.65
C ASN A 244 -22.88 -33.72 -9.57
N PRO A 245 -23.87 -32.97 -10.10
CA PRO A 245 -23.64 -31.76 -10.89
C PRO A 245 -22.78 -30.69 -10.21
N GLU A 246 -22.87 -30.56 -8.88
CA GLU A 246 -22.08 -29.59 -8.10
C GLU A 246 -20.57 -29.89 -8.09
N GLU A 247 -20.18 -31.14 -8.38
CA GLU A 247 -18.77 -31.55 -8.48
C GLU A 247 -18.20 -31.40 -9.89
N ARG A 248 -19.04 -31.02 -10.88
CA ARG A 248 -18.63 -30.81 -12.27
C ARG A 248 -18.08 -29.39 -12.46
N TYR A 249 -17.62 -29.10 -13.67
CA TYR A 249 -17.45 -27.72 -14.11
C TYR A 249 -18.81 -27.02 -14.08
N GLN A 250 -18.85 -25.78 -13.59
CA GLN A 250 -20.10 -25.03 -13.45
C GLN A 250 -20.47 -24.27 -14.74
N SER A 251 -19.53 -24.17 -15.69
CA SER A 251 -19.79 -23.61 -17.03
C SER A 251 -18.86 -24.23 -18.08
N CYS A 252 -19.27 -24.17 -19.36
CA CYS A 252 -18.42 -24.55 -20.48
C CYS A 252 -17.18 -23.65 -20.61
N GLY A 253 -17.23 -22.41 -20.09
CA GLY A 253 -16.07 -21.53 -20.01
C GLY A 253 -15.00 -22.03 -19.04
N GLU A 254 -15.41 -22.52 -17.86
CA GLU A 254 -14.49 -23.13 -16.87
C GLU A 254 -13.83 -24.40 -17.44
N LEU A 255 -14.63 -25.24 -18.12
CA LEU A 255 -14.11 -26.42 -18.81
C LEU A 255 -13.11 -26.06 -19.92
N LYS A 256 -13.44 -25.07 -20.76
CA LYS A 256 -12.54 -24.60 -21.83
C LYS A 256 -11.23 -24.07 -21.27
N PHE A 257 -11.26 -23.31 -20.17
CA PHE A 257 -10.06 -22.81 -19.51
C PHE A 257 -9.11 -23.95 -19.10
N ASP A 258 -9.64 -25.02 -18.49
CA ASP A 258 -8.84 -26.18 -18.12
C ASP A 258 -8.34 -26.95 -19.36
N LEU A 259 -9.12 -27.01 -20.45
CA LEU A 259 -8.69 -27.57 -21.73
C LEU A 259 -7.56 -26.76 -22.40
N ASP A 260 -7.49 -25.45 -22.17
CA ASP A 260 -6.38 -24.60 -22.61
C ASP A 260 -5.11 -24.80 -21.78
N HIS A 261 -5.25 -25.24 -20.52
CA HIS A 261 -4.14 -25.38 -19.56
C HIS A 261 -3.95 -26.83 -19.09
N VAL A 262 -4.24 -27.82 -19.95
CA VAL A 262 -4.18 -29.27 -19.64
C VAL A 262 -2.87 -29.69 -18.96
N GLU A 263 -1.74 -29.12 -19.40
CA GLU A 263 -0.41 -29.45 -18.87
C GLU A 263 -0.22 -29.03 -17.40
N GLU A 264 -0.92 -27.98 -16.96
CA GLU A 264 -0.78 -27.40 -15.62
C GLU A 264 -1.59 -28.16 -14.55
N ILE A 265 -2.59 -28.94 -14.97
CA ILE A 265 -3.50 -29.68 -14.08
C ILE A 265 -2.82 -30.95 -13.50
N GLY A 266 -1.74 -31.42 -14.13
CA GLY A 266 -1.01 -32.62 -13.72
C GLY A 266 -0.38 -32.53 -12.32
N ARG A 267 -0.25 -33.66 -11.61
CA ARG A 267 0.37 -33.72 -10.26
C ARG A 267 1.81 -33.20 -10.26
N LYS A 268 2.54 -33.35 -11.39
CA LYS A 268 3.90 -32.84 -11.53
C LYS A 268 3.96 -31.30 -11.46
N ALA A 269 3.05 -30.60 -12.13
CA ALA A 269 2.96 -29.14 -12.10
C ALA A 269 2.57 -28.63 -10.71
N GLN A 270 1.59 -29.28 -10.07
CA GLN A 270 1.16 -28.95 -8.70
C GLN A 270 2.29 -29.10 -7.66
N ARG A 271 3.08 -30.18 -7.74
CA ARG A 271 4.26 -30.38 -6.86
C ARG A 271 5.33 -29.32 -7.05
N LYS A 272 5.61 -28.92 -8.31
CA LYS A 272 6.57 -27.85 -8.62
C LYS A 272 6.11 -26.52 -8.01
N ARG A 273 4.82 -26.19 -8.13
CA ARG A 273 4.22 -24.97 -7.53
C ARG A 273 4.32 -24.98 -6.01
N SER A 274 3.95 -26.07 -5.35
CA SER A 274 4.04 -26.20 -3.89
C SER A 274 5.48 -26.06 -3.38
N ARG A 275 6.46 -26.64 -4.07
CA ARG A 275 7.88 -26.49 -3.73
C ARG A 275 8.36 -25.05 -3.86
N ASN A 276 8.00 -24.38 -4.95
CA ASN A 276 8.38 -22.99 -5.18
C ASN A 276 7.75 -22.06 -4.12
N LEU A 277 6.51 -22.33 -3.72
CA LEU A 277 5.84 -21.58 -2.67
C LEU A 277 6.52 -21.79 -1.30
N GLY A 278 6.92 -23.03 -0.99
CA GLY A 278 7.70 -23.32 0.22
C GLY A 278 9.04 -22.56 0.25
N LEU A 279 9.76 -22.51 -0.87
CA LEU A 279 11.00 -21.72 -0.99
C LEU A 279 10.75 -20.23 -0.79
N PHE A 280 9.68 -19.68 -1.38
CA PHE A 280 9.29 -18.29 -1.20
C PHE A 280 9.04 -17.95 0.27
N PHE A 281 8.21 -18.73 0.96
CA PHE A 281 7.93 -18.50 2.38
C PHE A 281 9.17 -18.69 3.26
N GLY A 282 10.06 -19.63 2.92
CA GLY A 282 11.35 -19.78 3.58
C GLY A 282 12.23 -18.53 3.45
N ALA A 283 12.29 -17.92 2.26
CA ALA A 283 13.04 -16.70 2.03
C ALA A 283 12.46 -15.50 2.80
N VAL A 284 11.13 -15.35 2.83
CA VAL A 284 10.45 -14.31 3.61
C VAL A 284 10.76 -14.45 5.10
N LEU A 285 10.71 -15.68 5.65
CA LEU A 285 11.01 -15.93 7.05
C LEU A 285 12.46 -15.55 7.41
N MET A 286 13.43 -15.88 6.55
CA MET A 286 14.82 -15.49 6.77
C MET A 286 15.01 -13.96 6.77
N ALA A 287 14.34 -13.24 5.87
CA ALA A 287 14.40 -11.79 5.83
C ALA A 287 13.83 -11.14 7.11
N VAL A 288 12.68 -11.63 7.61
CA VAL A 288 12.06 -11.14 8.84
C VAL A 288 12.97 -11.37 10.05
N SER A 289 13.57 -12.56 10.17
CA SER A 289 14.53 -12.86 11.25
C SER A 289 15.76 -11.96 11.20
N GLY A 290 16.25 -11.64 10.00
CA GLY A 290 17.36 -10.68 9.82
C GLY A 290 17.03 -9.28 10.33
N ILE A 291 15.83 -8.77 10.02
CA ILE A 291 15.36 -7.46 10.49
C ILE A 291 15.19 -7.44 12.02
N ALA A 292 14.62 -8.50 12.59
CA ALA A 292 14.48 -8.64 14.03
C ALA A 292 15.84 -8.66 14.74
N GLY A 293 16.81 -9.39 14.19
CA GLY A 293 18.19 -9.41 14.69
C GLY A 293 18.87 -8.04 14.65
N MET A 294 18.75 -7.31 13.54
CA MET A 294 19.32 -5.94 13.43
C MET A 294 18.68 -4.96 14.42
N THR A 295 17.36 -5.06 14.62
CA THR A 295 16.65 -4.22 15.58
C THR A 295 17.07 -4.52 17.01
N GLY A 296 17.14 -5.82 17.36
CA GLY A 296 17.61 -6.26 18.68
C GLY A 296 19.05 -5.81 18.96
N PHE A 297 19.93 -5.91 17.97
CA PHE A 297 21.31 -5.42 18.10
C PHE A 297 21.38 -3.91 18.31
N LYS A 298 20.60 -3.11 17.56
CA LYS A 298 20.52 -1.66 17.76
C LYS A 298 20.05 -1.28 19.17
N ILE A 299 19.04 -1.97 19.69
CA ILE A 299 18.53 -1.73 21.05
C ILE A 299 19.60 -2.05 22.10
N ALA A 300 20.29 -3.19 21.95
CA ALA A 300 21.35 -3.58 22.87
C ALA A 300 22.50 -2.56 22.91
N VAL A 301 22.97 -2.12 21.74
CA VAL A 301 24.00 -1.06 21.64
C VAL A 301 23.51 0.24 22.27
N SER A 302 22.28 0.67 21.96
CA SER A 302 21.73 1.92 22.51
C SER A 302 21.61 1.90 24.03
N ASN A 303 21.26 0.77 24.63
CA ASN A 303 21.17 0.63 26.08
C ASN A 303 22.55 0.73 26.75
N GLU A 304 23.57 0.10 26.17
CA GLU A 304 24.95 0.16 26.67
C GLU A 304 25.53 1.58 26.56
N THR A 305 25.28 2.26 25.43
CA THR A 305 25.65 3.67 25.24
C THR A 305 25.02 4.55 26.31
N ARG A 306 23.71 4.41 26.56
CA ARG A 306 23.00 5.19 27.58
C ARG A 306 23.54 4.93 28.98
N SER A 307 23.78 3.67 29.33
CA SER A 307 24.35 3.29 30.63
C SER A 307 25.75 3.86 30.83
N SER A 308 26.57 3.88 29.78
CA SER A 308 27.92 4.47 29.84
C SER A 308 27.86 5.98 30.00
N TYR A 309 26.95 6.65 29.30
CA TYR A 309 26.74 8.10 29.46
C TYR A 309 26.28 8.45 30.87
N ASP A 310 25.23 7.77 31.38
CA ASP A 310 24.68 8.00 32.73
C ASP A 310 25.75 7.77 33.81
N TYR A 311 26.63 6.79 33.60
CA TYR A 311 27.78 6.56 34.47
C TYR A 311 28.72 7.79 34.53
N TYR A 312 29.12 8.36 33.39
CA TYR A 312 29.99 9.53 33.38
C TYR A 312 29.32 10.77 33.99
N ILE A 313 28.03 11.00 33.74
CA ILE A 313 27.29 12.09 34.41
C ILE A 313 27.36 11.91 35.93
N SER A 314 27.03 10.71 36.43
CA SER A 314 27.05 10.45 37.87
C SER A 314 28.44 10.60 38.50
N GLN A 315 29.51 10.27 37.76
CA GLN A 315 30.88 10.48 38.22
C GLN A 315 31.24 11.96 38.29
N GLY A 316 30.89 12.74 37.27
CA GLY A 316 31.16 14.18 37.24
C GLY A 316 30.42 14.93 38.35
N ASP A 317 29.17 14.55 38.60
CA ASP A 317 28.35 15.14 39.67
C ASP A 317 28.83 14.77 41.07
N ALA A 318 29.54 13.64 41.21
CA ALA A 318 30.13 13.19 42.47
C ALA A 318 31.50 13.83 42.77
N VAL A 319 32.12 14.53 41.82
CA VAL A 319 33.37 15.26 42.06
C VAL A 319 33.11 16.38 43.04
N ALA A 320 33.79 16.33 44.19
CA ALA A 320 33.80 17.35 45.21
C ALA A 320 35.23 17.50 45.72
N GLU A 321 35.90 18.56 45.29
CA GLU A 321 37.28 18.88 45.64
C GLU A 321 37.32 20.19 46.44
N ASP A 322 38.26 20.31 47.38
CA ASP A 322 38.42 21.55 48.16
C ASP A 322 38.97 22.72 47.31
N ASP A 323 39.63 22.39 46.20
CA ASP A 323 40.18 23.35 45.23
C ASP A 323 39.27 23.45 43.99
N LYS A 324 38.67 24.63 43.78
CA LYS A 324 37.73 24.91 42.66
C LYS A 324 38.35 24.60 41.29
N GLU A 325 39.64 24.85 41.11
CA GLU A 325 40.31 24.61 39.82
C GLU A 325 40.53 23.12 39.57
N GLN A 326 40.88 22.37 40.63
CA GLN A 326 40.99 20.91 40.54
C GLN A 326 39.61 20.29 40.25
N GLU A 327 38.57 20.74 40.95
CA GLU A 327 37.18 20.30 40.73
C GLU A 327 36.75 20.52 39.27
N LEU A 328 36.96 21.74 38.76
CA LEU A 328 36.61 22.11 37.39
C LEU A 328 37.36 21.26 36.36
N SER A 329 38.67 21.03 36.56
CA SER A 329 39.48 20.22 35.66
C SER A 329 39.00 18.77 35.60
N GLU A 330 38.68 18.17 36.75
CA GLU A 330 38.23 16.77 36.82
C GLU A 330 36.82 16.61 36.24
N LYS A 331 35.88 17.49 36.59
CA LYS A 331 34.53 17.54 35.99
C LYS A 331 34.59 17.67 34.47
N THR A 332 35.45 18.54 33.95
CA THR A 332 35.62 18.77 32.50
C THR A 332 36.04 17.48 31.79
N GLU A 333 37.02 16.75 32.33
CA GLU A 333 37.50 15.53 31.68
C GLU A 333 36.46 14.40 31.74
N ILE A 334 35.69 14.28 32.82
CA ILE A 334 34.60 13.29 32.94
C ILE A 334 33.44 13.62 31.98
N TYR A 335 32.95 14.86 31.96
CA TYR A 335 31.86 15.25 31.06
C TYR A 335 32.26 15.16 29.58
N LYS A 336 33.54 15.38 29.27
CA LYS A 336 34.11 15.11 27.94
C LYS A 336 34.01 13.63 27.56
N GLN A 337 34.20 12.68 28.49
CA GLN A 337 33.96 11.26 28.22
C GLN A 337 32.48 10.97 27.95
N ALA A 338 31.56 11.59 28.69
CA ALA A 338 30.11 11.46 28.44
C ALA A 338 29.76 11.91 27.01
N ILE A 339 30.29 13.06 26.58
CA ILE A 339 30.05 13.62 25.25
C ILE A 339 30.65 12.73 24.14
N GLN A 340 31.79 12.09 24.38
CA GLN A 340 32.34 11.12 23.42
C GLN A 340 31.45 9.89 23.23
N VAL A 341 30.69 9.50 24.27
CA VAL A 341 29.71 8.40 24.20
C VAL A 341 28.43 8.82 23.46
N GLU A 342 27.83 9.95 23.84
CA GLU A 342 26.59 10.45 23.24
C GLU A 342 26.62 11.97 23.06
N PRO A 343 27.18 12.49 21.95
CA PRO A 343 27.39 13.93 21.78
C PRO A 343 26.11 14.77 21.73
N ALA A 344 24.96 14.14 21.49
CA ALA A 344 23.68 14.81 21.29
C ALA A 344 22.88 15.08 22.57
N ARG A 345 23.33 14.52 23.70
CA ARG A 345 22.64 14.66 24.99
C ARG A 345 23.20 15.88 25.72
N SER A 346 22.33 16.72 26.26
CA SER A 346 22.72 18.04 26.77
C SER A 346 23.33 18.03 28.17
N GLU A 347 23.06 17.01 28.99
CA GLU A 347 23.35 17.00 30.43
C GLU A 347 24.81 17.32 30.76
N ALA A 348 25.78 16.73 30.03
CA ALA A 348 27.19 17.00 30.26
C ALA A 348 27.58 18.47 29.97
N TYR A 349 27.01 19.06 28.91
CA TYR A 349 27.20 20.48 28.59
C TYR A 349 26.57 21.37 29.66
N ARG A 350 25.38 20.99 30.11
CA ARG A 350 24.60 21.70 31.11
C ARG A 350 25.27 21.70 32.47
N HIS A 351 25.69 20.55 32.96
CA HIS A 351 26.31 20.44 34.27
C HIS A 351 27.63 21.21 34.34
N LEU A 352 28.43 21.22 33.26
CA LEU A 352 29.62 22.06 33.21
C LEU A 352 29.26 23.56 33.17
N LEU A 353 28.24 23.95 32.39
CA LEU A 353 27.76 25.34 32.37
C LEU A 353 27.30 25.79 33.76
N ASP A 354 26.48 24.97 34.43
CA ASP A 354 25.97 25.24 35.76
C ASP A 354 27.10 25.28 36.80
N THR A 355 28.21 24.57 36.58
CA THR A 355 29.41 24.64 37.43
C THR A 355 30.13 25.99 37.28
N ILE A 356 30.28 26.49 36.04
CA ILE A 356 31.06 27.72 35.78
C ILE A 356 30.30 29.02 36.03
N ILE A 357 28.98 28.98 36.26
CA ILE A 357 28.18 30.19 36.52
C ILE A 357 27.97 30.46 38.03
N GLN A 358 28.40 29.59 38.94
CA GLN A 358 27.99 29.70 40.35
C GLN A 358 28.46 30.98 41.06
N ASP A 359 29.63 31.51 40.75
CA ASP A 359 30.24 32.64 41.48
C ASP A 359 30.06 33.99 40.80
N ASN A 360 29.01 34.14 39.97
CA ASN A 360 28.67 35.42 39.33
C ASN A 360 29.84 36.06 38.54
N ARG A 361 30.78 35.23 38.09
CA ARG A 361 32.00 35.60 37.37
C ARG A 361 32.48 34.41 36.57
N ILE A 362 32.89 34.63 35.32
CA ILE A 362 33.50 33.59 34.48
C ILE A 362 34.94 33.98 34.18
N ASP A 363 35.89 33.17 34.64
CA ASP A 363 37.32 33.37 34.45
C ASP A 363 37.89 32.64 33.22
N ILE A 364 39.18 32.86 32.94
CA ILE A 364 39.85 32.28 31.77
C ILE A 364 39.89 30.74 31.81
N LYS A 365 39.99 30.13 32.99
CA LYS A 365 40.07 28.66 33.13
C LYS A 365 38.71 28.02 32.89
N GLU A 366 37.64 28.65 33.36
CA GLU A 366 36.26 28.26 33.09
C GLU A 366 35.89 28.37 31.60
N ILE A 367 36.36 29.43 30.94
CA ILE A 367 36.26 29.55 29.48
C ILE A 367 37.00 28.41 28.80
N GLN A 368 38.24 28.10 29.21
CA GLN A 368 39.02 27.01 28.63
C GLN A 368 38.38 25.63 28.86
N ALA A 369 37.79 25.39 30.03
CA ALA A 369 37.04 24.18 30.34
C ALA A 369 35.85 24.01 29.39
N MET A 370 35.02 25.05 29.28
CA MET A 370 33.88 25.05 28.36
C MET A 370 34.33 24.93 26.90
N GLN A 371 35.37 25.64 26.48
CA GLN A 371 35.96 25.50 25.14
C GLN A 371 36.56 24.13 24.88
N THR A 372 37.09 23.42 25.88
CA THR A 372 37.57 22.04 25.73
C THR A 372 36.41 21.11 25.41
N LEU A 373 35.29 21.32 26.08
CA LEU A 373 34.07 20.54 25.91
C LEU A 373 33.37 20.88 24.57
N LEU A 374 33.34 22.16 24.20
CA LEU A 374 32.80 22.67 22.94
C LEU A 374 33.75 22.49 21.74
N GLY A 375 35.06 22.37 21.97
CA GLY A 375 36.09 22.27 20.92
C GLY A 375 35.95 21.00 20.08
N GLN A 376 35.33 19.95 20.65
CA GLN A 376 34.86 18.80 19.89
C GLN A 376 33.78 19.15 18.84
N MET A 377 33.13 20.32 18.95
CA MET A 377 32.19 20.86 17.97
C MET A 377 32.82 21.79 16.91
N LEU A 378 34.01 22.35 17.15
CA LEU A 378 34.48 23.54 16.39
C LEU A 378 35.77 23.37 15.55
N GLU A 379 36.58 22.33 15.71
CA GLU A 379 37.73 22.12 14.80
C GLU A 379 37.47 21.07 13.70
N GLY A 380 37.22 21.54 12.46
CA GLY A 380 37.46 20.80 11.21
C GLY A 380 36.73 19.46 10.99
N ASN A 381 35.80 19.09 11.88
CA ASN A 381 35.19 17.77 11.92
C ASN A 381 33.80 17.81 11.25
N PRO A 382 33.45 16.85 10.35
CA PRO A 382 32.09 16.72 9.79
C PRO A 382 30.97 16.53 10.83
N ALA A 383 31.31 16.40 12.12
CA ALA A 383 30.43 16.60 13.27
C ALA A 383 29.97 18.06 13.46
N GLN A 384 29.67 18.78 12.37
CA GLN A 384 28.89 20.00 12.42
C GLN A 384 27.48 19.62 12.92
N ASN A 385 27.39 19.72 14.25
CA ASN A 385 26.25 19.86 15.13
C ASN A 385 25.36 18.62 15.32
N TYR A 386 25.90 17.51 15.83
CA TYR A 386 25.08 16.37 16.30
C TYR A 386 24.12 16.78 17.42
N PHE A 387 24.56 17.62 18.36
CA PHE A 387 23.72 18.17 19.43
C PHE A 387 22.58 19.01 18.84
N GLN A 388 22.88 20.03 18.04
CA GLN A 388 21.84 20.83 17.37
C GLN A 388 20.93 19.99 16.44
N LYS A 389 21.47 19.05 15.66
CA LYS A 389 20.67 18.27 14.68
C LYS A 389 19.76 17.23 15.32
N ARG A 390 20.15 16.65 16.45
CA ARG A 390 19.38 15.59 17.12
C ARG A 390 18.54 16.14 18.28
N ASN A 391 18.89 17.31 18.82
CA ASN A 391 18.27 17.90 20.00
C ASN A 391 18.29 19.44 19.94
N GLU A 392 17.67 19.99 18.89
CA GLU A 392 17.63 21.44 18.59
C GLU A 392 17.20 22.29 19.79
N LYS A 393 16.12 21.87 20.48
CA LYS A 393 15.58 22.62 21.61
C LYS A 393 16.58 22.79 22.74
N GLU A 394 17.25 21.72 23.15
CA GLU A 394 18.21 21.81 24.25
C GLU A 394 19.50 22.52 23.85
N PHE A 395 19.90 22.41 22.58
CA PHE A 395 21.01 23.18 22.04
C PHE A 395 20.70 24.69 22.08
N ASP A 396 19.51 25.11 21.63
CA ASP A 396 19.14 26.52 21.61
C ASP A 396 19.04 27.10 23.03
N GLU A 397 18.48 26.34 23.98
CA GLU A 397 18.48 26.71 25.41
C GLU A 397 19.91 26.84 25.96
N PHE A 398 20.79 25.89 25.65
CA PHE A 398 22.20 25.95 26.06
C PHE A 398 22.92 27.16 25.43
N ALA A 399 22.70 27.43 24.14
CA ALA A 399 23.29 28.54 23.44
C ALA A 399 22.83 29.90 24.01
N TYR A 400 21.55 30.01 24.38
CA TYR A 400 21.03 31.17 25.08
C TYR A 400 21.75 31.39 26.41
N ASP A 401 21.77 30.37 27.28
CA ASP A 401 22.35 30.51 28.61
C ASP A 401 23.86 30.77 28.55
N LEU A 402 24.60 30.05 27.71
CA LEU A 402 26.04 30.28 27.54
C LEU A 402 26.33 31.68 26.98
N GLY A 403 25.61 32.10 25.94
CA GLY A 403 25.82 33.39 25.31
C GLY A 403 25.52 34.56 26.24
N VAL A 404 24.41 34.49 26.99
CA VAL A 404 24.03 35.51 27.96
C VAL A 404 25.05 35.58 29.10
N ASN A 405 25.45 34.43 29.65
CA ASN A 405 26.41 34.41 30.76
C ASN A 405 27.81 34.86 30.35
N TYR A 406 28.28 34.49 29.15
CA TYR A 406 29.51 35.04 28.58
C TYR A 406 29.44 36.56 28.39
N TYR A 407 28.28 37.11 28.04
CA TYR A 407 28.14 38.56 27.93
C TYR A 407 28.21 39.24 29.31
N LEU A 408 27.50 38.70 30.29
CA LEU A 408 27.25 39.37 31.57
C LEU A 408 28.35 39.19 32.62
N TYR A 409 28.98 38.01 32.66
CA TYR A 409 29.83 37.59 33.79
C TYR A 409 31.29 37.32 33.43
N CYS A 410 31.62 37.23 32.14
CA CYS A 410 32.99 36.95 31.70
C CYS A 410 33.90 38.19 31.82
N THR A 411 35.06 38.02 32.45
CA THR A 411 35.98 39.14 32.71
C THR A 411 36.78 39.60 31.50
N ASP A 412 37.08 38.69 30.56
CA ASP A 412 37.95 38.94 29.42
C ASP A 412 37.30 38.48 28.11
N ASN A 413 37.19 39.37 27.13
CA ASN A 413 36.62 39.09 25.79
C ASN A 413 35.19 38.49 25.78
N GLY A 414 34.44 38.54 26.89
CA GLY A 414 33.09 37.97 27.02
C GLY A 414 32.10 38.40 25.93
N LYS A 415 32.15 39.68 25.53
CA LYS A 415 31.34 40.21 24.42
C LYS A 415 31.67 39.56 23.08
N SER A 416 32.94 39.25 22.82
CA SER A 416 33.33 38.57 21.58
C SER A 416 32.94 37.10 21.63
N LEU A 417 33.10 36.44 22.77
CA LEU A 417 32.77 35.03 22.96
C LEU A 417 31.26 34.77 22.89
N SER A 418 30.44 35.71 23.36
CA SER A 418 28.99 35.58 23.37
C SER A 418 28.33 35.72 21.98
N LEU A 419 28.96 36.42 21.03
CA LEU A 419 28.34 36.76 19.74
C LEU A 419 27.80 35.54 18.96
N GLU A 420 28.56 34.46 18.90
CA GLU A 420 28.16 33.27 18.15
C GLU A 420 27.00 32.54 18.84
N TRP A 421 27.05 32.40 20.16
CA TRP A 421 26.01 31.75 20.96
C TRP A 421 24.71 32.54 20.97
N LEU A 422 24.80 33.86 21.13
CA LEU A 422 23.65 34.76 21.03
C LEU A 422 23.03 34.76 19.62
N LYS A 423 23.83 34.54 18.56
CA LYS A 423 23.29 34.34 17.22
C LYS A 423 22.44 33.07 17.14
N TYR A 424 22.93 31.93 17.62
CA TYR A 424 22.13 30.69 17.64
C TYR A 424 20.83 30.88 18.42
N ALA A 425 20.90 31.54 19.58
CA ALA A 425 19.71 31.82 20.38
C ALA A 425 18.73 32.78 19.69
N ALA A 426 19.20 33.86 19.06
CA ALA A 426 18.33 34.81 18.37
C ALA A 426 17.65 34.22 17.13
N ASP A 427 18.37 33.41 16.37
CA ASP A 427 17.89 32.74 15.15
C ASP A 427 17.06 31.47 15.46
N SER A 428 16.92 31.10 16.75
CA SER A 428 16.23 29.89 17.22
C SER A 428 14.77 29.81 16.76
N THR A 429 14.32 28.59 16.46
CA THR A 429 12.91 28.29 16.21
C THR A 429 12.19 27.72 17.44
N THR A 430 12.93 27.29 18.47
CA THR A 430 12.38 26.62 19.64
C THR A 430 12.30 27.49 20.89
N LEU A 431 13.10 28.56 20.99
CA LEU A 431 13.09 29.47 22.12
C LEU A 431 11.87 30.40 22.13
N SER A 432 11.48 30.82 23.33
CA SER A 432 10.44 31.83 23.51
C SER A 432 10.81 33.16 22.83
N LYS A 433 9.80 33.96 22.48
CA LYS A 433 10.04 35.25 21.82
C LYS A 433 10.87 36.18 22.71
N GLU A 434 10.67 36.08 24.01
CA GLU A 434 11.32 36.81 25.09
C GLU A 434 12.82 36.51 25.12
N LYS A 435 13.20 35.22 25.16
CA LYS A 435 14.61 34.80 25.11
C LYS A 435 15.29 35.19 23.80
N ARG A 436 14.61 35.04 22.66
CA ARG A 436 15.13 35.47 21.35
C ARG A 436 15.36 36.98 21.29
N GLY A 437 14.44 37.76 21.85
CA GLY A 437 14.56 39.22 21.96
C GLY A 437 15.74 39.66 22.83
N THR A 438 15.92 39.01 23.99
CA THR A 438 17.08 39.24 24.86
C THR A 438 18.39 38.89 24.15
N ALA A 439 18.44 37.74 23.47
CA ALA A 439 19.61 37.32 22.72
C ALA A 439 19.97 38.30 21.60
N GLU A 440 18.98 38.76 20.82
CA GLU A 440 19.19 39.72 19.74
C GLU A 440 19.67 41.07 20.26
N SER A 441 19.09 41.56 21.36
CA SER A 441 19.49 42.83 21.99
C SER A 441 20.93 42.76 22.47
N LEU A 442 21.30 41.71 23.23
CA LEU A 442 22.68 41.52 23.69
C LEU A 442 23.66 41.34 22.51
N ARG A 443 23.27 40.62 21.45
CA ARG A 443 24.09 40.42 20.25
C ARG A 443 24.36 41.74 19.54
N THR A 444 23.33 42.57 19.37
CA THR A 444 23.43 43.87 18.72
C THR A 444 24.31 44.82 19.53
N ILE A 445 24.12 44.85 20.86
CA ILE A 445 24.98 45.62 21.75
C ILE A 445 26.43 45.13 21.72
N ALA A 446 26.67 43.81 21.75
CA ALA A 446 27.99 43.20 21.70
C ALA A 446 28.75 43.62 20.43
N LYS A 447 28.09 43.48 19.27
CA LYS A 447 28.66 43.80 17.96
C LYS A 447 29.00 45.28 17.82
N SER A 448 28.14 46.14 18.37
CA SER A 448 28.21 47.59 18.20
C SER A 448 28.98 48.30 19.33
N HIS A 449 29.54 47.56 20.28
CA HIS A 449 30.20 48.13 21.46
C HIS A 449 31.38 49.07 21.12
N GLY A 450 32.07 48.83 19.99
CA GLY A 450 33.12 49.70 19.49
C GLY A 450 32.62 50.91 18.66
N GLU A 451 31.37 50.93 18.23
CA GLU A 451 30.85 51.92 17.28
C GLU A 451 30.25 53.15 17.96
N LEU A 452 29.68 53.01 19.16
CA LEU A 452 29.15 54.11 20.00
C LEU A 452 30.20 55.16 20.40
N THR A 453 31.48 54.92 20.10
CA THR A 453 32.60 55.84 20.35
C THR A 453 33.03 56.64 19.13
N LYS A 454 32.54 56.31 17.92
CA LYS A 454 32.90 57.01 16.67
C LYS A 454 32.02 58.26 16.51
N LYS A 455 32.63 59.44 16.49
CA LYS A 455 31.95 60.76 16.52
C LYS A 455 31.14 61.11 15.26
N VAL A 456 31.32 60.41 14.14
CA VAL A 456 30.65 60.72 12.87
C VAL A 456 30.42 59.39 12.13
N ASN A 457 29.16 59.04 11.89
CA ASN A 457 28.67 57.82 11.22
C ASN A 457 28.87 56.48 11.98
N SER A 458 28.28 56.33 13.17
CA SER A 458 27.97 54.97 13.67
C SER A 458 26.64 54.50 13.09
N GLU A 459 26.56 53.24 12.65
CA GLU A 459 25.27 52.62 12.25
C GLU A 459 24.37 52.34 13.46
N TYR A 460 24.92 52.45 14.67
CA TYR A 460 24.24 52.21 15.94
C TYR A 460 24.26 53.47 16.83
N THR A 461 23.08 53.99 17.14
CA THR A 461 22.86 55.27 17.84
C THR A 461 22.56 55.08 19.33
N TYR A 462 22.61 56.16 20.12
CA TYR A 462 22.21 56.11 21.54
C TYR A 462 20.71 55.86 21.74
N THR A 463 19.87 56.15 20.74
CA THR A 463 18.43 55.82 20.74
C THR A 463 18.22 54.32 20.54
N GLU A 464 18.86 53.73 19.54
CA GLU A 464 18.81 52.27 19.30
C GLU A 464 19.43 51.51 20.48
N TYR A 465 20.54 52.02 21.02
CA TYR A 465 21.15 51.43 22.20
C TYR A 465 20.23 51.46 23.43
N TRP A 466 19.48 52.54 23.61
CA TRP A 466 18.46 52.62 24.64
C TRP A 466 17.34 51.62 24.41
N THR A 467 16.85 51.49 23.17
CA THR A 467 15.81 50.51 22.84
C THR A 467 16.23 49.10 23.20
N ASP A 468 17.45 48.70 22.82
CA ASP A 468 17.97 47.36 23.12
C ASP A 468 18.17 47.17 24.64
N LEU A 469 18.74 48.15 25.36
CA LEU A 469 18.88 48.09 26.82
C LEU A 469 17.53 47.98 27.54
N ASN A 470 16.55 48.80 27.14
CA ASN A 470 15.21 48.79 27.72
C ASN A 470 14.48 47.47 27.43
N GLY A 471 14.75 46.85 26.29
CA GLY A 471 14.24 45.53 25.89
C GLY A 471 14.82 44.35 26.66
N LEU A 472 15.97 44.52 27.33
CA LEU A 472 16.53 43.48 28.21
C LEU A 472 15.72 43.32 29.50
N VAL A 473 15.23 44.42 30.06
CA VAL A 473 14.43 44.45 31.30
C VAL A 473 12.96 44.26 30.94
N GLN A 474 12.58 43.02 30.67
CA GLN A 474 11.19 42.62 30.37
C GLN A 474 10.39 42.44 31.65
N ASP A 475 9.06 42.63 31.59
CA ASP A 475 8.21 42.58 32.80
C ASP A 475 8.23 41.20 33.48
N ASP A 476 8.33 40.11 32.73
CA ASP A 476 8.42 38.72 33.24
C ASP A 476 9.86 38.14 33.13
N LEU A 477 10.90 38.98 33.19
CA LEU A 477 12.29 38.55 32.95
C LEU A 477 12.73 37.42 33.89
N VAL A 478 12.40 37.52 35.19
CA VAL A 478 12.78 36.53 36.20
C VAL A 478 12.20 35.16 35.88
N THR A 479 10.93 35.12 35.48
CA THR A 479 10.23 33.88 35.12
C THR A 479 10.74 33.29 33.81
N ASN A 480 11.04 34.14 32.82
CA ASN A 480 11.42 33.69 31.47
C ASN A 480 12.89 33.28 31.34
N ALA A 481 13.80 33.98 32.02
CA ALA A 481 15.24 33.78 31.91
C ALA A 481 15.88 33.15 33.15
N GLY A 482 15.15 33.05 34.26
CA GLY A 482 15.70 32.65 35.56
C GLY A 482 16.33 33.82 36.30
N TYR A 483 16.31 33.76 37.63
CA TYR A 483 16.75 34.87 38.48
C TYR A 483 18.23 35.22 38.28
N TYR A 484 19.08 34.23 38.03
CA TYR A 484 20.51 34.43 37.83
C TYR A 484 20.80 35.31 36.60
N ILE A 485 20.17 35.05 35.46
CA ILE A 485 20.31 35.90 34.26
C ILE A 485 19.68 37.28 34.52
N ALA A 486 18.55 37.33 35.22
CA ALA A 486 17.89 38.59 35.55
C ALA A 486 18.78 39.51 36.38
N LEU A 487 19.46 39.00 37.43
CA LEU A 487 20.42 39.77 38.23
C LEU A 487 21.53 40.37 37.37
N GLY A 488 22.11 39.58 36.47
CA GLY A 488 23.15 40.04 35.56
C GLY A 488 22.66 41.14 34.62
N ILE A 489 21.46 40.99 34.05
CA ILE A 489 20.82 42.00 33.20
C ILE A 489 20.55 43.29 33.99
N TYR A 490 20.05 43.19 35.22
CA TYR A 490 19.78 44.33 36.09
C TYR A 490 21.05 45.10 36.44
N ARG A 491 22.12 44.39 36.85
CA ARG A 491 23.45 44.99 37.07
C ARG A 491 23.94 45.67 35.80
N TYR A 492 23.96 44.95 34.69
CA TYR A 492 24.45 45.49 33.42
C TYR A 492 23.70 46.77 33.02
N THR A 493 22.37 46.73 33.05
CA THR A 493 21.51 47.84 32.62
C THR A 493 21.67 49.06 33.53
N ALA A 494 21.62 48.88 34.85
CA ALA A 494 21.80 49.98 35.80
C ALA A 494 23.18 50.64 35.67
N GLY A 495 24.24 49.84 35.51
CA GLY A 495 25.60 50.32 35.26
C GLY A 495 25.73 51.10 33.95
N GLU A 496 25.07 50.65 32.88
CA GLU A 496 25.04 51.34 31.59
C GLU A 496 24.32 52.68 31.66
N ILE A 497 23.14 52.74 32.30
CA ILE A 497 22.41 53.99 32.56
C ILE A 497 23.30 54.96 33.33
N LYS A 498 23.84 54.53 34.47
CA LYS A 498 24.73 55.34 35.30
C LYS A 498 25.90 55.90 34.51
N SER A 499 26.60 55.06 33.75
CA SER A 499 27.80 55.48 33.01
C SER A 499 27.54 56.38 31.80
N LYS A 500 26.35 56.29 31.18
CA LYS A 500 26.07 56.93 29.88
C LYS A 500 24.86 57.88 29.89
N ILE A 501 24.32 58.24 31.05
CA ILE A 501 23.14 59.11 31.19
C ILE A 501 23.21 60.40 30.35
N ASN A 502 24.36 61.08 30.33
CA ASN A 502 24.53 62.33 29.58
C ASN A 502 24.42 62.11 28.07
N LYS A 503 24.81 60.93 27.59
CA LYS A 503 24.73 60.55 26.17
C LYS A 503 23.32 60.09 25.80
N PHE A 504 22.64 59.35 26.68
CA PHE A 504 21.22 59.04 26.50
C PHE A 504 20.39 60.32 26.41
N LYS A 505 20.65 61.31 27.27
CA LYS A 505 20.02 62.63 27.18
C LYS A 505 20.39 63.38 25.88
N ALA A 506 21.67 63.63 25.67
CA ALA A 506 22.12 64.59 24.65
C ALA A 506 22.11 64.03 23.22
N GLN A 507 22.27 62.71 23.05
CA GLN A 507 22.38 62.06 21.74
C GLN A 507 21.24 61.09 21.48
N GLY A 508 20.69 60.45 22.52
CA GLY A 508 19.55 59.55 22.41
C GLY A 508 18.19 60.25 22.47
N GLY A 509 18.12 61.46 23.05
CA GLY A 509 16.87 62.20 23.24
C GLY A 509 15.91 61.54 24.23
N ILE A 510 16.43 60.66 25.11
CA ILE A 510 15.62 59.88 26.05
C ILE A 510 15.06 60.81 27.14
N GLU A 511 13.81 60.62 27.52
CA GLU A 511 13.20 61.44 28.57
C GLU A 511 13.56 60.93 29.98
N LYS A 512 13.61 61.85 30.95
CA LYS A 512 13.83 61.50 32.37
C LYS A 512 12.85 60.43 32.85
N ALA A 513 11.58 60.53 32.45
CA ALA A 513 10.54 59.60 32.86
C ALA A 513 10.79 58.17 32.35
N GLU A 514 11.31 58.00 31.13
CA GLU A 514 11.64 56.69 30.57
C GLU A 514 12.80 56.04 31.34
N ILE A 515 13.80 56.83 31.74
CA ILE A 515 14.92 56.34 32.55
C ILE A 515 14.46 55.88 33.93
N GLU A 516 13.66 56.70 34.62
CA GLU A 516 13.14 56.35 35.94
C GLU A 516 12.23 55.11 35.85
N GLN A 517 11.38 54.99 34.83
CA GLN A 517 10.55 53.79 34.62
C GLN A 517 11.39 52.51 34.45
N LEU A 518 12.50 52.58 33.71
CA LEU A 518 13.40 51.43 33.57
C LEU A 518 14.09 51.07 34.89
N LEU A 519 14.52 52.06 35.67
CA LEU A 519 15.11 51.84 37.00
C LEU A 519 14.08 51.26 38.00
N ASP A 520 12.83 51.72 37.95
CA ASP A 520 11.73 51.20 38.77
C ASP A 520 11.47 49.71 38.47
N ARG A 521 11.52 49.31 37.19
CA ARG A 521 11.38 47.90 36.79
C ARG A 521 12.53 47.04 37.31
N ILE A 522 13.76 47.56 37.30
CA ILE A 522 14.91 46.87 37.90
C ILE A 522 14.70 46.65 39.40
N GLU A 523 14.26 47.69 40.13
CA GLU A 523 13.99 47.57 41.57
C GLU A 523 12.87 46.57 41.88
N GLN A 524 11.77 46.62 41.12
CA GLN A 524 10.67 45.67 41.25
C GLN A 524 11.15 44.23 41.01
N GLY A 525 11.93 44.00 39.95
CA GLY A 525 12.49 42.69 39.63
C GLY A 525 13.45 42.19 40.72
N THR A 526 14.31 43.04 41.27
CA THR A 526 15.21 42.65 42.37
C THR A 526 14.42 42.32 43.66
N ALA A 527 13.37 43.07 43.97
CA ALA A 527 12.51 42.80 45.13
C ALA A 527 11.75 41.48 44.98
N GLN A 528 11.30 41.14 43.76
CA GLN A 528 10.71 39.85 43.45
C GLN A 528 11.72 38.72 43.74
N ILE A 529 12.95 38.83 43.23
CA ILE A 529 14.00 37.81 43.42
C ILE A 529 14.28 37.57 44.91
N GLU A 530 14.43 38.65 45.68
CA GLU A 530 14.68 38.60 47.13
C GLU A 530 13.55 37.93 47.93
N THR A 531 12.32 38.02 47.43
CA THR A 531 11.14 37.41 48.08
C THR A 531 10.96 35.95 47.68
N GLU A 532 11.27 35.59 46.44
CA GLU A 532 10.91 34.29 45.85
C GLU A 532 12.06 33.26 45.88
N ASN A 533 13.31 33.68 46.15
CA ASN A 533 14.49 32.81 46.03
C ASN A 533 15.36 32.82 47.30
N ASN A 534 16.07 31.72 47.53
CA ASN A 534 17.05 31.63 48.60
C ASN A 534 18.44 32.02 48.07
N LEU A 535 18.82 33.27 48.28
CA LEU A 535 20.05 33.87 47.75
C LEU A 535 21.27 33.51 48.59
N ASP A 536 22.34 33.06 47.93
CA ASP A 536 23.62 32.82 48.57
C ASP A 536 24.41 34.12 48.85
N GLU A 537 25.63 33.99 49.38
CA GLU A 537 26.45 35.15 49.73
C GLU A 537 26.85 35.99 48.50
N GLU A 538 27.10 35.36 47.35
CA GLU A 538 27.51 36.05 46.13
C GLU A 538 26.32 36.73 45.46
N ASP A 539 25.16 36.10 45.45
CA ASP A 539 23.90 36.70 45.00
C ASP A 539 23.53 37.93 45.85
N GLN A 540 23.73 37.87 47.17
CA GLN A 540 23.51 39.01 48.06
C GLN A 540 24.48 40.16 47.78
N LYS A 541 25.75 39.88 47.51
CA LYS A 541 26.73 40.90 47.08
C LYS A 541 26.31 41.53 45.75
N LEU A 542 25.88 40.72 44.79
CA LEU A 542 25.40 41.19 43.49
C LEU A 542 24.15 42.08 43.62
N MET A 543 23.19 41.68 44.47
CA MET A 543 22.01 42.48 44.78
C MET A 543 22.37 43.85 45.37
N GLU A 544 23.32 43.90 46.29
CA GLU A 544 23.80 45.15 46.86
C GLU A 544 24.52 46.02 45.81
N GLU A 545 25.28 45.40 44.90
CA GLU A 545 25.87 46.12 43.77
C GLU A 545 24.79 46.75 42.88
N ILE A 546 23.74 46.01 42.53
CA ILE A 546 22.62 46.49 41.71
C ILE A 546 21.96 47.69 42.39
N ARG A 547 21.64 47.60 43.68
CA ARG A 547 21.04 48.72 44.45
C ARG A 547 21.93 49.97 44.41
N ASN A 548 23.23 49.81 44.58
CA ASN A 548 24.19 50.91 44.50
C ASN A 548 24.30 51.52 43.10
N GLN A 549 24.19 50.70 42.05
CA GLN A 549 24.17 51.16 40.68
C GLN A 549 22.87 51.90 40.34
N VAL A 550 21.71 51.39 40.75
CA VAL A 550 20.39 52.05 40.58
C VAL A 550 20.37 53.40 41.30
N LYS A 551 20.80 53.45 42.56
CA LYS A 551 20.91 54.70 43.31
C LYS A 551 21.82 55.71 42.58
N GLY A 552 22.99 55.27 42.15
CA GLY A 552 23.91 56.10 41.39
C GLY A 552 23.34 56.56 40.04
N ALA A 553 22.58 55.71 39.36
CA ALA A 553 21.90 56.06 38.11
C ALA A 553 20.84 57.14 38.33
N ARG A 554 20.04 57.05 39.41
CA ARG A 554 19.07 58.09 39.79
C ARG A 554 19.73 59.42 40.14
N ASP A 555 20.79 59.39 40.95
CA ASP A 555 21.55 60.59 41.31
C ASP A 555 22.09 61.30 40.06
N MET A 556 22.68 60.53 39.14
CA MET A 556 23.18 61.08 37.88
C MET A 556 22.08 61.54 36.93
N THR A 557 20.91 60.88 36.95
CA THR A 557 19.72 61.30 36.18
C THR A 557 19.19 62.64 36.70
N ALA A 558 19.06 62.82 38.01
CA ALA A 558 18.67 64.09 38.61
C ALA A 558 19.63 65.23 38.22
N MET A 559 20.94 64.97 38.25
CA MET A 559 21.94 65.95 37.81
C MET A 559 21.86 66.26 36.31
N ALA A 560 21.69 65.24 35.46
CA ALA A 560 21.69 65.42 34.01
C ALA A 560 20.45 66.20 33.53
N TYR A 561 19.28 65.98 34.12
CA TYR A 561 18.02 66.58 33.67
C TYR A 561 17.63 67.88 34.37
N GLY A 562 18.34 68.26 35.45
CA GLY A 562 17.92 69.33 36.33
C GLY A 562 16.81 68.82 37.27
N ALA A 563 16.97 69.07 38.57
CA ALA A 563 15.97 68.72 39.58
C ALA A 563 14.67 69.49 39.35
#